data_AF-A0A6G7VI29-F1
#
_entry.id   AF-A0A6G7VI29-F1
#
_cell.length_a   1.000
_cell.length_b   1.000
_cell.length_c   1.000
_cell.angle_alpha   90.00
_cell.angle_beta   90.00
_cell.angle_gamma   90.00
#
_symmetry.space_group_name_H-M   'P 1'
#
loop_
_entity.id
_entity.type
_entity.pdbx_description
1 polymer ?
#
loop_
_entity_poly.entity_id
_entity_poly.type
_entity_poly.pdbx_seq_one_letter_code
_entity_poly.pdbx_strand_id
1 'polypeptide(L)'
;MNDFAALPPPVVQLGRTGNALKENDDLDASAVFGMIARDAIDLFTGDDFAKVKLCAGEDCSIYFVDHSRPKKRTFIERNLRAV
;
A
#
# COMPACT_ATOMS: atom_id res chain seq x y z
N MET A 1 -2.12 -8.58 11.34
CA MET A 1 -0.95 -7.91 10.72
C MET A 1 0.26 -8.82 10.73
N ASN A 2 0.81 -9.15 11.90
CA ASN A 2 2.00 -10.00 12.03
C ASN A 2 1.80 -11.40 11.43
N ASP A 3 0.63 -12.01 11.63
CA ASP A 3 0.33 -13.34 11.07
C ASP A 3 0.38 -13.36 9.54
N PHE A 4 -0.15 -12.32 8.88
CA PHE A 4 -0.05 -12.16 7.42
C PHE A 4 1.40 -11.88 6.99
N ALA A 5 2.12 -11.02 7.70
CA ALA A 5 3.52 -10.70 7.37
C ALA A 5 4.45 -11.93 7.43
N ALA A 6 4.08 -12.95 8.20
CA ALA A 6 4.80 -14.21 8.27
C ALA A 6 4.61 -15.12 7.04
N LEU A 7 3.59 -14.88 6.19
CA LEU A 7 3.33 -15.67 4.98
C LEU A 7 4.39 -15.42 3.89
N PRO A 8 4.76 -16.42 3.07
CA PRO A 8 5.70 -16.22 1.98
C PRO A 8 5.17 -15.21 0.94
N PRO A 9 6.03 -14.35 0.35
CA PRO A 9 5.59 -13.38 -0.64
C PRO A 9 5.21 -14.07 -1.96
N PRO A 10 4.36 -13.44 -2.80
CA PRO A 10 4.06 -13.97 -4.13
C PRO A 10 5.34 -14.02 -4.98
N VAL A 11 5.52 -15.12 -5.70
CA VAL A 11 6.66 -15.30 -6.61
C VAL A 11 6.33 -14.68 -7.96
N VAL A 12 7.02 -13.59 -8.30
CA VAL A 12 6.90 -12.92 -9.60
C VAL A 12 7.93 -13.51 -10.57
N GLN A 13 7.49 -13.96 -11.74
CA GLN A 13 8.38 -14.52 -12.76
C GLN A 13 8.25 -13.77 -14.09
N LEU A 14 9.40 -13.40 -14.65
CA LEU A 14 9.50 -12.79 -15.98
C LEU A 14 9.66 -13.88 -17.05
N GLY A 15 8.71 -13.94 -17.97
CA GLY A 15 8.74 -14.81 -19.13
C GLY A 15 9.78 -14.38 -20.16
N ARG A 16 10.22 -15.32 -20.98
CA ARG A 16 11.29 -15.10 -21.99
C ARG A 16 10.95 -14.03 -23.02
N THR A 17 9.66 -13.73 -23.22
CA THR A 17 9.19 -12.69 -24.15
C THR A 17 8.90 -11.36 -23.46
N GLY A 18 9.29 -11.19 -22.19
CA GLY A 18 9.09 -9.95 -21.44
C GLY A 18 7.69 -9.80 -20.82
N ASN A 19 6.86 -10.83 -20.91
CA ASN A 19 5.57 -10.91 -20.22
C ASN A 19 5.74 -11.45 -18.81
N ALA A 20 4.84 -11.11 -17.89
CA ALA A 20 4.70 -11.91 -16.67
C ALA A 20 4.32 -13.35 -17.07
N LEU A 21 5.02 -14.34 -16.52
CA LEU A 21 4.49 -15.71 -16.58
C LEU A 21 3.16 -15.70 -15.82
N LYS A 22 2.14 -16.33 -16.42
CA LYS A 22 0.76 -16.26 -15.98
C LYS A 22 0.70 -16.36 -14.45
N GLU A 23 -0.01 -15.39 -13.85
CA GLU A 23 -0.39 -15.41 -12.44
C GLU A 23 -0.78 -16.82 -12.05
N ASN A 24 -0.26 -17.32 -10.92
CA ASN A 24 -0.74 -18.59 -10.40
C ASN A 24 -2.27 -18.49 -10.35
N ASP A 25 -2.98 -19.36 -11.08
CA ASP A 25 -4.46 -19.40 -10.98
C ASP A 25 -4.88 -19.75 -9.53
N ASP A 26 -3.92 -20.17 -8.68
CA ASP A 26 -4.00 -20.39 -7.23
C ASP A 26 -3.37 -19.25 -6.37
N LEU A 27 -3.25 -18.02 -6.88
CA LEU A 27 -2.77 -16.88 -6.08
C LEU A 27 -3.73 -16.62 -4.90
N ASP A 28 -3.36 -17.15 -3.75
CA ASP A 28 -4.06 -16.91 -2.50
C ASP A 28 -3.94 -15.43 -2.13
N ALA A 29 -5.08 -14.76 -1.96
CA ALA A 29 -5.15 -13.38 -1.50
C ALA A 29 -4.31 -13.15 -0.22
N SER A 30 -4.14 -14.20 0.61
CA SER A 30 -3.30 -14.18 1.81
C SER A 30 -1.83 -13.86 1.51
N ALA A 31 -1.28 -14.31 0.38
CA ALA A 31 0.11 -13.99 -0.02
C ALA A 31 0.27 -12.50 -0.35
N VAL A 32 -0.73 -11.90 -1.01
CA VAL A 32 -0.77 -10.46 -1.29
C VAL A 32 -0.89 -9.67 0.02
N PHE A 33 -1.77 -10.10 0.94
CA PHE A 33 -1.87 -9.51 2.26
C PHE A 33 -0.56 -9.60 3.05
N GLY A 34 0.20 -10.69 2.89
CA GLY A 34 1.52 -10.80 3.50
C GLY A 34 2.51 -9.75 3.00
N MET A 35 2.50 -9.43 1.70
CA MET A 35 3.29 -8.34 1.14
C MET A 35 2.86 -6.97 1.71
N ILE A 36 1.56 -6.67 1.69
CA ILE A 36 1.01 -5.41 2.24
C ILE A 36 1.33 -5.27 3.73
N ALA A 37 1.22 -6.35 4.50
CA ALA A 37 1.50 -6.33 5.94
C ALA A 37 2.97 -6.02 6.24
N ARG A 38 3.91 -6.50 5.41
CA ARG A 38 5.33 -6.18 5.53
C ARG A 38 5.60 -4.71 5.22
N ASP A 39 5.04 -4.19 4.13
CA ASP A 39 5.17 -2.77 3.76
C ASP A 39 4.58 -1.87 4.85
N ALA A 40 3.45 -2.28 5.45
CA ALA A 40 2.84 -1.56 6.56
C ALA A 40 3.72 -1.57 7.83
N ILE A 41 4.33 -2.72 8.16
CA ILE A 41 5.27 -2.82 9.29
C ILE A 41 6.50 -1.94 9.05
N ASP A 42 7.08 -1.99 7.86
CA ASP A 42 8.22 -1.14 7.47
C ASP A 42 7.84 0.35 7.59
N LEU A 43 6.68 0.74 7.07
CA LEU A 43 6.15 2.10 7.21
C LEU A 43 6.00 2.52 8.69
N PHE A 44 5.41 1.68 9.54
CA PHE A 44 5.14 2.02 10.94
C PHE A 44 6.38 2.01 11.83
N THR A 45 7.42 1.27 11.45
CA THR A 45 8.66 1.16 12.24
C THR A 45 9.80 2.01 11.68
N GLY A 46 9.68 2.50 10.44
CA GLY A 46 10.68 3.33 9.77
C GLY A 46 10.43 4.84 9.85
N ASP A 47 11.32 5.59 9.21
CA ASP A 47 11.34 7.07 9.22
C ASP A 47 10.13 7.72 8.52
N ASP A 48 9.43 6.96 7.67
CA ASP A 48 8.26 7.43 6.94
C ASP A 48 7.02 7.54 7.83
N PHE A 49 6.99 6.91 9.01
CA PHE A 49 5.86 7.01 9.93
C PHE A 49 5.55 8.47 10.32
N ALA A 50 6.59 9.28 10.56
CA ALA A 50 6.46 10.70 10.89
C ALA A 50 5.89 11.55 9.74
N LYS A 51 5.80 11.00 8.53
CA LYS A 51 5.27 11.66 7.33
C LYS A 51 3.83 11.24 7.04
N VAL A 52 3.26 10.31 7.81
CA VAL A 52 1.86 9.92 7.72
C VAL A 52 0.97 11.07 8.16
N LYS A 53 0.03 11.44 7.29
CA LYS A 53 -0.93 12.52 7.53
C LYS A 53 -2.34 12.03 7.21
N LEU A 54 -3.31 12.53 7.96
CA LEU A 54 -4.71 12.45 7.56
C LEU A 54 -4.98 13.53 6.51
N CYS A 55 -5.81 13.20 5.54
CA CYS A 55 -6.41 14.19 4.64
C CYS A 55 -7.15 15.30 5.41
N ALA A 56 -7.31 16.45 4.77
CA ALA A 56 -7.85 17.67 5.39
C ALA A 56 -9.36 17.90 5.14
N GLY A 57 -10.09 16.89 4.65
CA GLY A 57 -11.55 16.96 4.54
C GLY A 57 -12.21 16.72 5.90
N GLU A 58 -13.37 17.33 6.14
CA GLU A 58 -14.07 17.27 7.45
C GLU A 58 -14.42 15.83 7.87
N ASP A 59 -14.80 14.97 6.92
CA ASP A 59 -15.18 13.56 7.16
C ASP A 59 -14.16 12.57 6.58
N CYS A 60 -12.93 13.03 6.32
CA CYS A 60 -11.98 12.24 5.56
C CYS A 60 -11.24 11.24 6.45
N SER A 61 -11.24 9.96 6.04
CA SER A 61 -10.62 8.84 6.77
C SER A 61 -9.36 8.27 6.08
N ILE A 62 -8.86 8.96 5.07
CA ILE A 62 -7.74 8.50 4.24
C ILE A 62 -6.41 8.98 4.84
N TYR A 63 -5.53 8.03 5.14
CA TYR A 63 -4.14 8.31 5.50
C TYR A 63 -3.24 8.29 4.26
N PHE A 64 -2.22 9.14 4.24
CA PHE A 64 -1.22 9.18 3.18
C PHE A 64 0.16 9.51 3.75
N VAL A 65 1.22 9.14 3.02
CA VAL A 65 2.61 9.48 3.35
C VAL A 65 3.07 10.67 2.50
N ASP A 66 3.50 11.77 3.15
CA ASP A 66 3.93 12.97 2.44
C ASP A 66 5.39 12.90 1.96
N HIS A 67 5.59 12.36 0.76
CA HIS A 67 6.87 12.40 0.04
C HIS A 67 7.07 13.66 -0.81
N SER A 68 6.25 14.70 -0.64
CA SER A 68 6.47 15.97 -1.37
C SER A 68 7.78 16.61 -0.93
N ARG A 69 8.50 17.25 -1.87
CA ARG A 69 9.76 17.95 -1.60
C ARG A 69 9.67 18.92 -0.41
N PRO A 70 8.64 19.79 -0.29
CA PRO A 70 8.50 20.67 0.87
C PRO A 70 7.88 20.00 2.10
N LYS A 71 7.42 18.74 2.02
CA LYS A 71 6.67 18.03 3.09
C LYS A 71 5.43 18.79 3.58
N LYS A 72 4.80 19.53 2.68
CA LYS A 72 3.64 20.40 2.95
C LYS A 72 2.43 20.03 2.09
N ARG A 73 2.37 18.80 1.59
CA ARG A 73 1.22 18.36 0.81
C ARG A 73 0.02 18.20 1.74
N THR A 74 -1.08 18.84 1.35
CA THR A 74 -2.39 18.64 1.96
C THR A 74 -3.28 17.99 0.91
N PHE A 75 -3.83 16.82 1.23
CA PHE A 75 -4.83 16.17 0.39
C PHE A 75 -6.22 16.52 0.88
N ILE A 76 -7.05 17.06 -0.01
CA ILE A 76 -8.47 17.23 0.24
C ILE A 76 -9.14 16.17 -0.63
N GLU A 77 -9.89 15.26 -0.01
CA GLU A 77 -10.75 14.40 -0.79
C GLU A 77 -11.76 15.29 -1.53
N ARG A 78 -11.82 15.22 -2.86
CA ARG A 78 -12.97 15.78 -3.56
C ARG A 78 -14.07 14.75 -3.47
N ASN A 79 -14.92 14.87 -2.45
CA ASN A 79 -16.20 14.18 -2.38
C ASN A 79 -17.06 14.62 -3.58
N LEU A 80 -16.91 13.94 -4.73
CA LEU A 80 -17.98 13.88 -5.71
C LEU A 80 -19.07 13.04 -5.04
N ARG A 81 -20.03 13.71 -4.38
CA ARG A 81 -21.34 13.11 -4.11
C ARG A 81 -21.94 12.72 -5.46
N ALA A 82 -21.63 11.51 -5.93
CA ALA A 82 -22.36 10.86 -6.99
C ALA A 82 -23.57 10.20 -6.32
N VAL A 83 -24.68 10.94 -6.32
CA VAL A 83 -26.02 10.34 -6.37
C VAL A 83 -26.41 10.30 -7.84
#